data_AF-A0A950UAJ7-F1
#
_entry.id   AF-A0A950UAJ7-F1
#
_cell.length_a   1.000
_cell.length_b   1.000
_cell.length_c   1.000
_cell.angle_alpha   90.00
_cell.angle_beta   90.00
_cell.angle_gamma   90.00
#
_symmetry.space_group_name_H-M   'P 1'
#
loop_
_entity.id
_entity.type
_entity.pdbx_description
1 polymer ?
#
loop_
_entity_poly.entity_id
_entity_poly.type
_entity_poly.pdbx_seq_one_letter_code
_entity_poly.pdbx_strand_id
1 'polypeptide(L)'
;EGSGNVAALDVLRAMVKEPDGLPAFLAECELAAGAEPRLDAHLARVRERTVAVFSEQDPQSQARRVVEDLAVALQASLLVRHAPPAVADAFCASRIAGEGGRVYGTLPPGVDASAIIERAFPV
;
A
#
# COMPACT_ATOMS: atom_id res chain seq x y z
N GLU A 1 -11.54 16.89 -9.10
CA GLU A 1 -10.34 17.66 -9.48
C GLU A 1 -9.25 16.66 -9.85
N GLY A 2 -8.73 16.72 -11.08
CA GLY A 2 -7.75 15.76 -11.62
C GLY A 2 -8.33 14.39 -12.02
N SER A 3 -8.03 13.91 -13.23
CA SER A 3 -8.21 12.48 -13.55
C SER A 3 -7.18 11.66 -12.75
N GLY A 4 -7.37 10.35 -12.61
CA GLY A 4 -6.40 9.49 -11.89
C GLY A 4 -4.95 9.57 -12.42
N ASN A 5 -4.74 10.02 -13.66
CA ASN A 5 -3.40 10.32 -14.18
C ASN A 5 -2.81 11.58 -13.54
N VAL A 6 -3.59 12.64 -13.41
CA VAL A 6 -3.13 13.93 -12.87
C VAL A 6 -2.65 13.74 -11.42
N ALA A 7 -3.46 13.07 -10.60
CA ALA A 7 -3.09 12.76 -9.22
C ALA A 7 -1.81 11.92 -9.11
N ALA A 8 -1.64 10.91 -9.97
CA ALA A 8 -0.43 10.10 -9.96
C ALA A 8 0.83 10.92 -10.33
N LEU A 9 0.71 11.79 -11.33
CA LEU A 9 1.79 12.69 -11.74
C LEU A 9 2.08 13.78 -10.70
N ASP A 10 1.07 14.22 -9.95
CA ASP A 10 1.26 15.18 -8.83
C ASP A 10 2.15 14.57 -7.74
N VAL A 11 1.95 13.30 -7.38
CA VAL A 11 2.78 12.62 -6.38
C VAL A 11 4.23 12.52 -6.83
N LEU A 12 4.49 12.12 -8.08
CA LEU A 12 5.87 12.09 -8.61
C LEU A 12 6.51 13.48 -8.61
N ARG A 13 5.74 14.52 -8.95
CA ARG A 13 6.21 15.91 -8.87
C ARG A 13 6.53 16.33 -7.43
N ALA A 14 5.71 15.93 -6.46
CA ALA A 14 5.94 16.20 -5.04
C ALA A 14 7.22 15.52 -4.54
N MET A 15 7.47 14.26 -4.91
CA MET A 15 8.70 13.53 -4.54
C MET A 15 9.98 14.23 -5.02
N VAL A 16 9.94 14.92 -6.16
CA VAL A 16 11.09 15.69 -6.69
C VAL A 16 11.19 17.06 -6.02
N LYS A 17 10.07 17.74 -5.81
CA LYS A 17 10.02 19.10 -5.26
C LYS A 17 10.34 19.13 -3.75
N GLU A 18 9.94 18.09 -3.03
CA GLU A 18 10.05 17.97 -1.58
C GLU A 18 10.80 16.67 -1.24
N PRO A 19 12.15 16.68 -1.28
CA PRO A 19 12.96 15.47 -1.14
C PRO A 19 12.80 14.78 0.22
N ASP A 20 12.37 15.51 1.25
CA ASP A 20 12.11 14.97 2.59
C ASP A 20 10.74 14.28 2.72
N GLY A 21 9.83 14.49 1.76
CA GLY A 21 8.46 13.97 1.81
C GLY A 21 8.38 12.45 1.71
N LEU A 22 9.14 11.85 0.78
CA LEU A 22 9.20 10.38 0.64
C LEU A 22 9.85 9.71 1.86
N PRO A 23 11.02 10.15 2.37
CA PRO A 23 11.57 9.64 3.62
C PRO A 23 10.59 9.71 4.80
N ALA A 24 9.89 10.84 4.98
CA ALA A 24 8.90 10.99 6.05
C ALA A 24 7.71 10.03 5.87
N PHE A 25 7.21 9.88 4.65
CA PHE A 25 6.14 8.94 4.32
C PHE A 25 6.53 7.48 4.62
N LEU A 26 7.75 7.08 4.22
CA LEU A 26 8.25 5.74 4.47
C LEU A 26 8.45 5.51 5.97
N ALA A 27 8.99 6.49 6.70
CA ALA A 27 9.15 6.41 8.16
C ALA A 27 7.80 6.23 8.87
N GLU A 28 6.74 6.91 8.44
CA GLU A 28 5.38 6.70 8.96
C GLU A 28 4.87 5.28 8.68
N CYS A 29 5.12 4.75 7.49
CA CYS A 29 4.73 3.37 7.16
C CYS A 29 5.52 2.34 8.00
N GLU A 30 6.80 2.60 8.23
CA GLU A 30 7.73 1.75 9.01
C GLU A 30 7.44 1.73 10.51
N LEU A 31 6.50 2.54 11.02
CA LEU A 31 5.99 2.37 12.39
C LEU A 31 5.30 1.01 12.61
N ALA A 32 4.99 0.27 11.54
CA ALA A 32 4.48 -1.10 11.58
C ALA A 32 5.57 -2.18 11.39
N ALA A 33 6.86 -1.80 11.31
CA ALA A 33 7.95 -2.72 10.97
C ALA A 33 8.05 -3.91 11.94
N GLY A 34 8.25 -5.10 11.38
CA GLY A 34 8.41 -6.34 12.15
C GLY A 34 7.10 -6.95 12.66
N ALA A 35 5.96 -6.28 12.49
CA ALA A 35 4.66 -6.81 12.88
C ALA A 35 4.02 -7.72 11.80
N GLU A 36 4.39 -7.55 10.53
CA GLU A 36 3.85 -8.32 9.41
C GLU A 36 4.91 -8.49 8.30
N PRO A 37 5.49 -9.69 8.11
CA PRO A 37 6.57 -9.92 7.15
C PRO A 37 6.23 -9.57 5.70
N ARG A 38 4.97 -9.72 5.28
CA ARG A 38 4.54 -9.35 3.92
C ARG A 38 4.62 -7.83 3.73
N LEU A 39 4.23 -7.07 4.76
CA LEU A 39 4.35 -5.60 4.75
C LEU A 39 5.80 -5.18 4.71
N ASP A 40 6.67 -5.77 5.54
CA ASP A 40 8.11 -5.45 5.53
C ASP A 40 8.73 -5.67 4.14
N ALA A 41 8.41 -6.81 3.51
CA ALA A 41 8.85 -7.09 2.14
C ALA A 41 8.26 -6.11 1.11
N HIS A 42 7.02 -5.65 1.31
CA HIS A 42 6.41 -4.63 0.46
C HIS A 42 7.10 -3.29 0.59
N LEU A 43 7.37 -2.84 1.81
CA LEU A 43 8.07 -1.58 2.09
C LEU A 43 9.47 -1.55 1.46
N ALA A 44 10.20 -2.66 1.53
CA ALA A 44 11.49 -2.79 0.84
C ALA A 44 11.34 -2.59 -0.69
N ARG A 45 10.36 -3.26 -1.32
CA ARG A 45 10.08 -3.09 -2.76
C ARG A 45 9.62 -1.67 -3.12
N VAL A 46 8.81 -1.04 -2.28
CA VAL A 46 8.34 0.35 -2.49
C VAL A 46 9.54 1.31 -2.44
N ARG A 47 10.44 1.13 -1.48
CA ARG A 47 11.67 1.92 -1.37
C ARG A 47 12.55 1.77 -2.62
N GLU A 48 12.76 0.55 -3.10
CA GLU A 48 13.51 0.30 -4.33
C GLU A 48 12.84 0.94 -5.55
N ARG A 49 11.52 0.75 -5.72
CA ARG A 49 10.77 1.28 -6.87
C ARG A 49 10.75 2.81 -6.90
N THR A 50 10.57 3.44 -5.75
CA THR A 50 10.50 4.92 -5.65
C THR A 50 11.84 5.59 -5.95
N VAL A 51 12.97 4.89 -5.76
CA VAL A 51 14.28 5.34 -6.23
C VAL A 51 14.47 5.05 -7.72
N ALA A 52 14.12 3.83 -8.16
CA ALA A 52 14.33 3.38 -9.53
C ALA A 52 13.53 4.19 -10.58
N VAL A 53 12.31 4.64 -10.24
CA VAL A 53 11.41 5.32 -11.18
C VAL A 53 12.03 6.55 -11.83
N PHE A 54 12.90 7.29 -11.12
CA PHE A 54 13.56 8.49 -11.67
C PHE A 54 14.77 8.18 -12.55
N SER A 55 15.19 6.91 -12.61
CA SER A 55 16.23 6.42 -13.52
C SER A 55 15.66 5.83 -14.81
N GLU A 56 14.33 5.69 -14.93
CA GLU A 56 13.69 5.14 -16.13
C GLU A 56 13.61 6.17 -17.27
N GLN A 57 13.51 5.68 -18.51
CA GLN A 57 13.36 6.53 -19.69
C GLN A 57 12.03 7.29 -19.70
N ASP A 58 10.98 6.71 -19.11
CA ASP A 58 9.67 7.34 -18.97
C ASP A 58 9.09 7.11 -17.55
N PRO A 59 9.52 7.92 -16.56
CA PRO A 59 9.01 7.84 -15.18
C PRO A 59 7.50 8.03 -15.07
N GLN A 60 6.89 8.77 -16.01
CA GLN A 60 5.46 9.10 -15.97
C GLN A 60 4.60 7.87 -16.25
N SER A 61 5.08 6.94 -17.09
CA SER A 61 4.41 5.66 -17.36
C SER A 61 4.22 4.81 -16.09
N GLN A 62 5.16 4.92 -15.13
CA GLN A 62 5.14 4.19 -13.86
C GLN A 62 4.39 4.91 -12.74
N ALA A 63 3.95 6.16 -12.96
CA ALA A 63 3.40 7.01 -11.90
C ALA A 63 2.27 6.33 -11.13
N ARG A 64 1.32 5.72 -11.84
CA ARG A 64 0.20 5.01 -11.19
C ARG A 64 0.65 3.83 -10.37
N ARG A 65 1.65 3.08 -10.84
CA ARG A 65 2.15 1.90 -10.14
C ARG A 65 2.87 2.29 -8.86
N VAL A 66 3.71 3.33 -8.91
CA VAL A 66 4.38 3.87 -7.73
C VAL A 66 3.36 4.36 -6.70
N VAL A 67 2.36 5.11 -7.14
CA VAL A 67 1.33 5.66 -6.24
C VAL A 67 0.42 4.58 -5.66
N GLU A 68 0.09 3.54 -6.44
CA GLU A 68 -0.59 2.35 -5.94
C GLU A 68 0.23 1.67 -4.82
N ASP A 69 1.52 1.41 -5.07
CA ASP A 69 2.39 0.74 -4.11
C ASP A 69 2.54 1.56 -2.81
N LEU A 70 2.66 2.89 -2.91
CA LEU A 70 2.66 3.82 -1.75
C LEU A 70 1.34 3.77 -0.99
N ALA A 71 0.21 3.85 -1.68
CA ALA A 71 -1.10 3.81 -1.04
C ALA A 71 -1.34 2.49 -0.29
N VAL A 72 -0.99 1.36 -0.90
CA VAL A 72 -1.08 0.03 -0.26
C VAL A 72 -0.17 -0.07 0.96
N ALA A 73 1.04 0.50 0.90
CA ALA A 73 1.96 0.52 2.04
C ALA A 73 1.38 1.28 3.25
N LEU A 74 0.84 2.48 3.02
CA LEU A 74 0.22 3.27 4.08
C LEU A 74 -1.02 2.58 4.66
N GLN A 75 -1.89 2.04 3.80
CA GLN A 75 -3.08 1.31 4.23
C GLN A 75 -2.72 0.10 5.09
N ALA A 76 -1.77 -0.73 4.65
CA ALA A 76 -1.33 -1.88 5.41
C ALA A 76 -0.70 -1.48 6.75
N SER A 77 0.17 -0.47 6.77
CA SER A 77 0.77 0.04 8.02
C SER A 77 -0.28 0.47 9.03
N LEU A 78 -1.30 1.21 8.60
CA LEU A 78 -2.39 1.64 9.48
C LEU A 78 -3.23 0.47 9.98
N LEU A 79 -3.55 -0.50 9.12
CA LEU A 79 -4.32 -1.68 9.50
C LEU A 79 -3.55 -2.57 10.48
N VAL A 80 -2.27 -2.80 10.24
CA VAL A 80 -1.41 -3.60 11.13
C VAL A 80 -1.30 -2.94 12.52
N ARG A 81 -1.23 -1.60 12.59
CA ARG A 81 -1.10 -0.88 13.86
C ARG A 81 -2.42 -0.72 14.62
N HIS A 82 -3.56 -0.62 13.92
CA HIS A 82 -4.78 -0.07 14.52
C HIS A 82 -6.05 -0.88 14.24
N ALA A 83 -6.02 -1.87 13.35
CA ALA A 83 -7.19 -2.70 13.05
C ALA A 83 -7.13 -4.06 13.77
N PRO A 84 -8.28 -4.74 13.93
CA PRO A 84 -8.28 -6.13 14.38
C PRO A 84 -7.41 -7.01 13.46
N PRO A 85 -6.69 -8.01 14.01
CA PRO A 85 -5.77 -8.85 13.23
C PRO A 85 -6.38 -9.47 11.98
N ALA A 86 -7.65 -9.91 12.05
CA ALA A 86 -8.37 -10.47 10.90
C ALA A 86 -8.45 -9.52 9.69
N VAL A 87 -8.55 -8.21 9.94
CA VAL A 87 -8.59 -7.20 8.85
C VAL A 87 -7.21 -6.99 8.25
N ALA A 88 -6.18 -6.84 9.11
CA ALA A 88 -4.81 -6.62 8.66
C ALA A 88 -4.27 -7.81 7.88
N ASP A 89 -4.50 -9.03 8.38
CA ASP A 89 -4.09 -10.28 7.72
C ASP A 89 -4.77 -10.43 6.35
N ALA A 90 -6.10 -10.28 6.30
CA ALA A 90 -6.84 -10.36 5.04
C ALA A 90 -6.38 -9.31 4.03
N PHE A 91 -6.10 -8.08 4.47
CA PHE A 91 -5.57 -7.02 3.61
C PHE A 91 -4.20 -7.40 3.06
N CYS A 92 -3.26 -7.83 3.91
CA CYS A 92 -1.91 -8.20 3.49
C CYS A 92 -1.90 -9.42 2.57
N ALA A 93 -2.69 -10.45 2.85
CA ALA A 93 -2.80 -11.63 2.01
C ALA A 93 -3.28 -11.29 0.59
N SER A 94 -4.30 -10.45 0.50
CA SER A 94 -4.93 -10.16 -0.79
C SER A 94 -4.27 -9.02 -1.58
N ARG A 95 -3.84 -7.93 -0.93
CA ARG A 95 -3.33 -6.72 -1.60
C ARG A 95 -1.81 -6.69 -1.71
N ILE A 96 -1.10 -7.39 -0.82
CA ILE A 96 0.37 -7.42 -0.81
C ILE A 96 0.91 -8.76 -1.33
N ALA A 97 0.43 -9.89 -0.82
CA ALA A 97 0.88 -11.20 -1.29
C ALA A 97 0.26 -11.62 -2.64
N GLY A 98 -0.73 -10.87 -3.13
CA GLY A 98 -1.34 -11.11 -4.44
C GLY A 98 -2.25 -12.33 -4.48
N GLU A 99 -2.69 -12.83 -3.32
CA GLU A 99 -3.60 -13.99 -3.23
C GLU A 99 -5.07 -13.60 -3.50
N GLY A 100 -5.33 -12.32 -3.81
CA GLY A 100 -6.62 -11.83 -4.28
C GLY A 100 -6.80 -11.99 -5.80
N GLY A 101 -8.04 -12.12 -6.24
CA GLY A 101 -8.42 -12.08 -7.64
C GLY A 101 -8.70 -10.66 -8.16
N ARG A 102 -9.02 -10.56 -9.46
CA ARG A 102 -9.37 -9.29 -10.13
C ARG A 102 -10.78 -8.78 -9.80
N VAL A 103 -11.61 -9.60 -9.17
CA VAL A 103 -12.97 -9.27 -8.76
C VAL A 103 -13.12 -9.44 -7.25
N TYR A 104 -14.09 -8.75 -6.65
CA TYR A 104 -14.42 -8.93 -5.23
C TYR A 104 -14.89 -10.37 -4.94
N GLY A 105 -14.77 -10.79 -3.67
CA GLY A 105 -15.13 -12.14 -3.25
C GLY A 105 -14.05 -13.20 -3.48
N THR A 106 -12.80 -12.79 -3.69
CA THR A 106 -11.66 -13.66 -4.04
C THR A 106 -10.58 -13.67 -2.95
N LEU A 107 -10.97 -13.52 -1.69
CA LEU A 107 -10.03 -13.62 -0.57
C LEU A 107 -9.52 -15.08 -0.46
N PRO A 108 -8.27 -15.27 -0.02
CA PRO A 108 -7.72 -16.61 0.15
C PRO A 108 -8.45 -17.41 1.25
N PRO A 109 -8.40 -18.75 1.20
CA PRO A 109 -8.92 -19.59 2.28
C PRO A 109 -8.28 -19.24 3.63
N GLY A 110 -9.06 -19.34 4.71
CA GLY A 110 -8.58 -19.07 6.07
C GLY A 110 -8.82 -17.64 6.57
N VAL A 111 -9.27 -16.72 5.70
CA VAL A 111 -9.69 -15.38 6.13
C VAL A 111 -10.99 -15.45 6.94
N ASP A 112 -10.98 -14.86 8.14
CA ASP A 112 -12.18 -14.69 8.96
C ASP A 112 -13.06 -13.55 8.43
N ALA A 113 -13.83 -13.85 7.38
CA ALA A 113 -14.75 -12.90 6.77
C ALA A 113 -15.86 -12.46 7.74
N SER A 114 -16.25 -13.30 8.70
CA SER A 114 -17.32 -12.99 9.66
C SER A 114 -16.88 -11.89 10.60
N ALA A 115 -15.68 -12.02 11.20
CA ALA A 115 -15.12 -10.98 12.05
C ALA A 115 -14.91 -9.64 11.31
N ILE A 116 -14.53 -9.69 10.02
CA ILE A 116 -14.38 -8.48 9.20
C ILE A 116 -15.73 -7.78 9.00
N ILE A 117 -16.80 -8.55 8.73
CA ILE A 117 -18.16 -8.03 8.53
C ILE A 117 -18.71 -7.45 9.82
N GLU A 118 -18.60 -8.17 10.94
CA GLU A 118 -19.07 -7.70 12.26
C GLU A 118 -18.41 -6.38 12.66
N ARG A 119 -17.11 -6.23 12.41
CA ARG A 119 -16.40 -4.97 12.64
C ARG A 119 -16.86 -3.84 11.71
N ALA A 120 -17.21 -4.16 10.47
CA ALA A 120 -17.64 -3.15 9.48
C ALA A 120 -19.08 -2.67 9.71
N PHE A 121 -19.94 -3.55 10.25
CA PHE A 121 -21.35 -3.31 10.51
C PHE A 121 -21.69 -3.70 11.96
N PRO A 122 -21.22 -2.93 12.95
CA PRO A 122 -21.64 -3.14 14.33
C PRO A 122 -23.15 -2.95 14.43
N VAL A 123 -23.84 -3.94 15.01
CA VAL A 123 -25.28 -3.92 15.31
C VAL A 123 -25.64 -2.89 16.38
#